data_AF-D8IWM2-F1
#
_entry.id   AF-D8IWM2-F1
#
_cell.length_a   1.000
_cell.length_b   1.000
_cell.length_c   1.000
_cell.angle_alpha   90.00
_cell.angle_beta   90.00
_cell.angle_gamma   90.00
#
_symmetry.space_group_name_H-M   'P 1'
#
loop_
_entity.id
_entity.type
_entity.pdbx_description
1 polymer ?
#
loop_
_entity_poly.entity_id
_entity_poly.type
_entity_poly.pdbx_seq_one_letter_code
_entity_poly.pdbx_strand_id
1 'polypeptide(L)'
;MLLRPAFRACASIAPRNKEVSYMSQIFPYRGNAVIPELRKLDNGKFMACFVIHEGKDGSGKLRYQRKAPTNEFDTEDEAIAYILDFSGDWIDENPL
;
A
#
# COMPACT_ATOMS: atom_id res chain seq x y z
N MET A 1 -12.62 52.89 -20.68
CA MET A 1 -13.51 51.91 -21.36
C MET A 1 -12.80 50.56 -21.31
N LEU A 2 -13.27 49.60 -20.50
CA LEU A 2 -14.24 48.54 -20.89
C LEU A 2 -13.58 47.54 -21.87
N LEU A 3 -13.52 46.21 -21.64
CA LEU A 3 -14.25 45.32 -20.72
C LEU A 3 -13.37 44.22 -20.08
N ARG A 4 -13.78 43.72 -18.91
CA ARG A 4 -13.73 42.29 -18.48
C ARG A 4 -15.15 41.71 -18.72
N PRO A 5 -15.39 40.42 -19.06
CA PRO A 5 -15.03 39.22 -18.28
C PRO A 5 -14.37 38.12 -19.18
N ALA A 6 -14.37 36.78 -18.98
CA ALA A 6 -15.08 35.89 -18.04
C ALA A 6 -14.39 34.51 -17.81
N PHE A 7 -15.04 33.69 -16.96
CA PHE A 7 -15.13 32.22 -16.93
C PHE A 7 -14.74 31.48 -18.24
N ARG A 8 -14.18 30.25 -18.21
CA ARG A 8 -14.83 29.05 -17.62
C ARG A 8 -13.86 27.86 -17.56
N ALA A 9 -13.90 27.09 -16.47
CA ALA A 9 -13.22 25.79 -16.39
C ALA A 9 -14.00 24.68 -17.11
N CYS A 10 -13.31 23.78 -17.82
CA CYS A 10 -13.62 22.33 -17.88
C CYS A 10 -12.59 21.54 -18.70
N ALA A 11 -12.68 20.20 -18.58
CA ALA A 11 -11.87 19.14 -19.21
C ALA A 11 -10.54 18.81 -18.48
N SER A 12 -10.33 17.61 -17.92
CA SER A 12 -11.22 16.43 -17.89
C SER A 12 -11.13 15.64 -16.59
N ILE A 13 -12.28 15.03 -16.28
CA ILE A 13 -12.53 14.18 -15.12
C ILE A 13 -11.68 12.90 -15.20
N ALA A 14 -10.92 12.64 -14.14
CA ALA A 14 -10.50 11.29 -13.77
C ALA A 14 -10.61 11.17 -12.25
N PRO A 15 -11.65 10.51 -11.69
CA PRO A 15 -11.60 10.04 -10.33
C PRO A 15 -10.70 8.80 -10.36
N ARG A 16 -9.38 8.98 -10.40
CA ARG A 16 -8.50 7.94 -9.89
C ARG A 16 -8.84 7.84 -8.41
N ASN A 17 -9.46 6.71 -8.05
CA ASN A 17 -9.86 6.33 -6.70
C ASN A 17 -8.83 6.85 -5.71
N LYS A 18 -9.31 7.46 -4.61
CA LYS A 18 -8.48 8.00 -3.53
C LYS A 18 -7.24 7.13 -3.34
N GLU A 19 -6.12 7.59 -3.89
CA GLU A 19 -4.82 7.00 -3.59
C GLU A 19 -4.59 7.40 -2.15
N VAL A 20 -4.87 6.44 -1.27
CA VAL A 20 -4.67 6.58 0.15
C VAL A 20 -3.16 6.64 0.32
N SER A 21 -2.61 7.85 0.26
CA SER A 21 -1.22 8.16 0.59
C SER A 21 -0.98 8.01 2.10
N TYR A 22 -1.28 6.82 2.62
CA TYR A 22 -0.67 6.32 3.83
C TYR A 22 0.67 5.79 3.39
N MET A 23 1.68 6.62 3.67
CA MET A 23 3.10 6.47 3.40
C MET A 23 3.47 5.03 3.03
N SER A 24 4.01 4.83 1.83
CA SER A 24 4.69 3.59 1.44
C SER A 24 5.96 3.42 2.28
N GLN A 25 5.78 3.12 3.57
CA GLN A 25 6.83 2.84 4.52
C GLN A 25 7.39 1.48 4.12
N ILE A 26 8.51 1.52 3.40
CA ILE A 26 9.30 0.33 3.15
C ILE A 26 9.96 -0.03 4.48
N PHE A 27 9.60 -1.18 5.03
CA PHE A 27 10.20 -1.72 6.25
C PHE A 27 11.35 -2.66 5.84
N PRO A 28 12.62 -2.24 5.97
CA PRO A 28 13.75 -3.10 5.64
C PRO A 28 13.93 -4.17 6.72
N TYR A 29 13.85 -5.45 6.34
CA TYR A 29 13.96 -6.59 7.25
C TYR A 29 14.91 -7.66 6.67
N ARG A 30 15.98 -8.01 7.40
CA ARG A 30 17.02 -8.99 6.99
C ARG A 30 17.65 -8.78 5.59
N GLY A 31 17.55 -7.59 5.01
CA GLY A 31 18.01 -7.32 3.64
C GLY A 31 16.94 -7.44 2.55
N ASN A 32 15.70 -7.75 2.93
CA ASN A 32 14.48 -7.60 2.13
C ASN A 32 13.79 -6.27 2.49
N ALA A 33 12.82 -5.88 1.68
CA ALA A 33 11.99 -4.69 1.82
C ALA A 33 10.52 -5.11 1.86
N VAL A 34 9.87 -4.94 3.02
CA VAL A 34 8.44 -5.22 3.21
C VAL A 34 7.65 -3.94 2.95
N ILE A 35 6.68 -4.01 2.04
CA ILE A 35 5.83 -2.90 1.64
C ILE A 35 4.38 -3.28 1.96
N PRO A 36 3.77 -2.74 3.03
CA PRO A 36 2.35 -2.94 3.31
C PRO A 36 1.50 -2.17 2.29
N GLU A 37 0.49 -2.84 1.74
CA GLU A 37 -0.48 -2.32 0.79
C GLU A 37 -1.89 -2.49 1.39
N LEU A 38 -2.26 -1.69 2.40
CA LEU A 38 -3.61 -1.78 2.96
C LEU A 38 -4.67 -1.43 1.91
N ARG A 39 -5.66 -2.30 1.75
CA ARG A 39 -6.78 -2.07 0.82
C ARG A 39 -8.10 -2.02 1.57
N LYS A 40 -8.67 -0.83 1.68
CA LYS A 40 -10.02 -0.65 2.23
C LYS A 40 -11.09 -1.22 1.28
N LEU A 41 -12.01 -2.00 1.83
CA LEU A 41 -13.16 -2.57 1.15
C LEU A 41 -14.40 -1.69 1.32
N ASP A 42 -15.35 -1.80 0.38
CA ASP A 42 -16.61 -1.07 0.41
C ASP A 42 -17.53 -1.46 1.60
N ASN A 43 -17.26 -2.59 2.27
CA ASN A 43 -17.95 -2.98 3.52
C ASN A 43 -17.44 -2.24 4.77
N GLY A 44 -16.40 -1.41 4.64
CA GLY A 44 -15.80 -0.64 5.73
C GLY A 44 -14.50 -1.22 6.30
N LYS A 45 -14.23 -2.51 6.08
CA LYS A 45 -13.03 -3.22 6.58
C LYS A 45 -11.79 -2.98 5.73
N PHE A 46 -10.65 -3.44 6.23
CA PHE A 46 -9.34 -3.37 5.59
C PHE A 46 -8.78 -4.76 5.27
N MET A 47 -8.19 -4.92 4.09
CA MET A 47 -7.39 -6.09 3.72
C MET A 47 -5.92 -5.80 3.93
N ALA A 48 -5.24 -6.70 4.63
CA ALA A 48 -3.80 -6.65 4.88
C ALA A 48 -2.99 -7.18 3.69
N CYS A 49 -3.04 -6.50 2.54
CA CYS A 49 -2.19 -6.86 1.40
C CYS A 49 -0.76 -6.33 1.64
N PHE A 50 0.24 -7.02 1.08
CA PHE A 50 1.64 -6.60 1.21
C PHE A 50 2.55 -7.28 0.18
N VAL A 51 3.75 -6.73 0.06
CA VAL A 51 4.75 -7.10 -0.93
C VAL A 51 6.11 -7.23 -0.24
N ILE A 52 6.86 -8.29 -0.52
CA ILE A 52 8.24 -8.46 -0.05
C ILE A 52 9.16 -8.47 -1.26
N HIS A 53 10.01 -7.45 -1.34
CA HIS A 53 11.07 -7.32 -2.32
C HIS A 53 12.41 -7.74 -1.73
N GLU A 54 13.27 -8.28 -2.58
CA GLU A 54 14.70 -8.41 -2.32
C GLU A 54 15.36 -7.01 -2.28
N GLY A 55 16.40 -6.85 -1.46
CA GLY A 55 17.07 -5.56 -1.27
C GLY A 55 16.35 -4.66 -0.26
N LYS A 56 17.09 -3.70 0.32
CA LYS A 56 16.59 -2.82 1.39
C LYS A 56 15.68 -1.70 0.91
N ASP A 57 15.75 -1.37 -0.38
CA ASP A 57 15.12 -0.18 -0.97
C ASP A 57 13.86 -0.50 -1.80
N GLY A 58 13.39 -1.75 -1.78
CA GLY A 58 12.29 -2.22 -2.63
C GLY A 58 12.63 -2.35 -4.13
N SER A 59 13.86 -2.04 -4.52
CA SER A 59 14.34 -2.01 -5.91
C SER A 59 14.72 -3.38 -6.48
N GLY A 60 14.89 -4.40 -5.63
CA GLY A 60 15.22 -5.76 -6.05
C GLY A 60 13.98 -6.57 -6.45
N LYS A 61 14.22 -7.85 -6.72
CA LYS A 61 13.23 -8.78 -7.24
C LYS A 61 12.08 -8.97 -6.26
N LEU A 62 10.85 -9.00 -6.78
CA LEU A 62 9.69 -9.44 -6.02
C LEU A 62 9.87 -10.89 -5.54
N ARG A 63 9.94 -11.12 -4.22
CA ARG A 63 10.03 -12.46 -3.62
C ARG A 63 8.66 -13.01 -3.22
N TYR A 64 7.81 -12.17 -2.63
CA TYR A 64 6.48 -12.57 -2.18
C TYR A 64 5.46 -11.44 -2.37
N GLN A 65 4.21 -11.76 -2.69
CA GLN A 65 3.12 -10.79 -2.75
C GLN A 65 1.81 -11.42 -2.29
N ARG A 66 1.17 -10.81 -1.30
CA ARG A 66 -0.15 -11.22 -0.80
C ARG A 66 -1.18 -10.17 -1.21
N LYS A 67 -1.94 -10.46 -2.28
CA LYS A 67 -2.96 -9.53 -2.86
C LYS A 67 -4.36 -9.66 -2.26
N ALA A 68 -4.61 -10.75 -1.54
CA ALA A 68 -5.90 -11.04 -0.92
C ALA A 68 -5.73 -12.04 0.24
N PRO A 69 -5.45 -11.57 1.47
CA PRO A 69 -5.68 -12.38 2.66
C PRO A 69 -7.18 -12.64 2.83
N THR A 70 -7.53 -13.80 3.38
CA THR A 70 -8.88 -14.06 3.91
C THR A 70 -9.13 -13.30 5.22
N ASN A 71 -8.07 -12.77 5.84
CA ASN A 71 -8.13 -11.94 7.04
C ASN A 71 -8.58 -10.52 6.67
N GLU A 72 -9.77 -10.16 7.12
CA GLU A 72 -10.30 -8.81 7.11
C GLU A 72 -10.07 -8.19 8.49
N PHE A 73 -9.59 -6.94 8.54
CA PHE A 73 -9.29 -6.20 9.76
C PHE A 73 -10.23 -5.00 9.90
N ASP A 74 -10.60 -4.66 11.14
CA ASP A 74 -11.47 -3.51 11.40
C ASP A 74 -10.66 -2.19 11.44
N THR A 75 -9.37 -2.26 11.76
CA THR A 75 -8.45 -1.10 11.78
C THR A 75 -7.21 -1.27 10.89
N GLU A 76 -6.56 -0.15 10.56
CA GLU A 76 -5.33 -0.10 9.76
C GLU A 76 -4.11 -0.59 10.56
N ASP A 77 -4.02 -0.23 11.84
CA ASP A 77 -2.92 -0.61 12.74
C ASP A 77 -2.85 -2.14 12.96
N GLU A 78 -3.99 -2.81 13.16
CA GLU A 78 -4.05 -4.28 13.27
C GLU A 78 -3.58 -4.96 11.99
N ALA A 79 -3.99 -4.43 10.83
CA ALA A 79 -3.60 -4.95 9.53
C ALA A 79 -2.08 -4.78 9.30
N ILE A 80 -1.49 -3.63 9.67
CA ILE A 80 -0.04 -3.40 9.57
C ILE A 80 0.73 -4.28 10.54
N ALA A 81 0.28 -4.41 11.79
CA ALA A 81 0.92 -5.28 12.79
C ALA A 81 0.98 -6.73 12.28
N TYR A 82 -0.13 -7.24 11.75
CA TYR A 82 -0.19 -8.57 11.14
C TYR A 82 0.71 -8.73 9.90
N ILE A 83 0.85 -7.69 9.06
CA ILE A 83 1.76 -7.72 7.91
C ILE A 83 3.21 -7.84 8.36
N LEU A 84 3.62 -7.06 9.37
CA LEU A 84 5.00 -7.03 9.85
C LEU A 84 5.38 -8.34 10.53
N ASP A 85 4.50 -8.87 11.37
CA ASP A 85 4.64 -10.15 12.06
C ASP A 85 4.81 -11.31 11.05
N PHE A 86 3.83 -11.46 10.13
CA PHE A 86 3.88 -12.50 9.09
C PHE A 86 5.08 -12.34 8.16
N SER A 87 5.45 -11.11 7.80
CA SER A 87 6.60 -10.88 6.91
C SER A 87 7.92 -11.19 7.60
N GLY A 88 8.04 -10.96 8.91
CA GLY A 88 9.19 -11.37 9.71
C GLY A 88 9.36 -12.89 9.69
N ASP A 89 8.31 -13.62 10.08
CA ASP A 89 8.28 -15.09 10.07
C ASP A 89 8.61 -15.65 8.67
N TRP A 90 7.96 -15.14 7.62
CA TRP A 90 8.18 -15.61 6.26
C TRP A 90 9.62 -15.37 5.78
N ILE A 91 10.25 -14.25 6.14
CA ILE A 91 11.64 -13.94 5.78
C ILE A 91 12.63 -14.81 6.57
N ASP A 92 12.37 -15.08 7.85
CA ASP A 92 13.22 -15.95 8.65
C ASP A 92 13.09 -17.44 8.22
N GLU A 93 11.92 -17.87 7.72
CA GLU A 93 11.77 -19.16 7.01
C GLU A 93 12.40 -19.19 5.61
N ASN A 94 12.41 -18.06 4.90
CA ASN A 94 12.88 -17.94 3.51
C ASN A 94 14.05 -16.94 3.41
N PRO A 95 15.24 -17.27 3.97
CA PRO A 95 16.42 -16.42 3.87
C PRO A 95 16.80 -16.11 2.42
N LEU A 96 17.60 -15.05 2.24
CA LEU A 96 18.19 -14.65 0.96
C LEU A 96 19.39 -15.54 0.60
#